data_AF-A0A5B7C0K1-F1
#
_entry.id   AF-A0A5B7C0K1-F1
#
_cell.length_a   1.000
_cell.length_b   1.000
_cell.length_c   1.000
_cell.angle_alpha   90.00
_cell.angle_beta   90.00
_cell.angle_gamma   90.00
#
_symmetry.space_group_name_H-M   'P 1'
#
loop_
_entity.id
_entity.type
_entity.pdbx_description
1 polymer ?
#
loop_
_entity_poly.entity_id
_entity_poly.type
_entity_poly.pdbx_seq_one_letter_code
_entity_poly.pdbx_strand_id
1 'polypeptide(L)'
;NMYNGIGLQTARGSGTNGHVQTNKFFVKPKSGKVAVDNTGKGFGEDQGTAGVTKKPNKDILDHDRKRQIQLKLVVLEDKLIDQGYTDAEISEKLEEARRNLDAADAAEESTSGAMAIHVADRKVSDTQTHQIAAWKEQQLETFRAALGIGTSEFNNQKKHSNTPYSNSEESGD
;
A
#
# COMPACT_ATOMS: atom_id res chain seq x y z
N ASN A 1 -17.61 -4.65 43.02
CA ASN A 1 -17.90 -4.08 41.70
C ASN A 1 -16.74 -4.44 40.77
N MET A 2 -16.99 -5.02 39.59
CA MET A 2 -15.92 -5.46 38.67
C MET A 2 -15.30 -4.25 37.95
N TYR A 3 -13.98 -4.20 37.81
CA TYR A 3 -13.31 -3.11 37.11
C TYR A 3 -13.53 -3.27 35.60
N ASN A 4 -14.10 -2.28 34.92
CA ASN A 4 -14.42 -2.32 33.47
C ASN A 4 -15.22 -3.56 33.02
N GLY A 5 -16.03 -4.16 33.91
CA GLY A 5 -16.77 -5.38 33.60
C GLY A 5 -15.92 -6.64 33.37
N ILE A 6 -14.63 -6.62 33.71
CA ILE A 6 -13.71 -7.75 33.57
C ILE A 6 -13.32 -8.33 34.93
N GLY A 7 -13.12 -9.66 34.98
CA GLY A 7 -12.67 -10.38 36.18
C GLY A 7 -13.75 -11.20 36.88
N LEU A 8 -13.55 -11.50 38.16
CA LEU A 8 -14.49 -12.23 39.02
C LEU A 8 -15.28 -11.27 39.90
N GLN A 9 -16.57 -11.54 40.12
CA GLN A 9 -17.41 -10.78 41.05
C GLN A 9 -16.95 -10.93 42.50
N THR A 10 -16.48 -12.12 42.87
CA THR A 10 -15.82 -12.43 44.14
C THR A 10 -14.76 -13.52 43.93
N ALA A 11 -13.64 -13.45 44.65
CA ALA A 11 -12.62 -14.51 44.65
C ALA A 11 -13.05 -15.73 45.50
N ARG A 12 -14.05 -15.57 46.37
CA ARG A 12 -14.56 -16.66 47.20
C ARG A 12 -15.30 -17.68 46.34
N GLY A 13 -14.88 -18.94 46.41
CA GLY A 13 -15.48 -20.04 45.65
C GLY A 13 -14.89 -20.26 44.26
N SER A 14 -14.00 -19.40 43.76
CA SER A 14 -13.29 -19.66 42.48
C SER A 14 -12.08 -20.57 42.64
N GLY A 15 -11.64 -20.83 43.88
CA GLY A 15 -10.43 -21.61 44.16
C GLY A 15 -9.12 -20.91 43.78
N THR A 16 -9.16 -19.60 43.48
CA THR A 16 -7.99 -18.78 43.09
C THR A 16 -7.95 -17.47 43.88
N ASN A 17 -6.85 -16.73 43.77
CA ASN A 17 -6.68 -15.43 44.45
C ASN A 17 -7.44 -14.27 43.78
N GLY A 18 -8.13 -14.50 42.65
CA GLY A 18 -8.85 -13.47 41.91
C GLY A 18 -7.97 -12.46 41.16
N HIS A 19 -6.68 -12.76 40.94
CA HIS A 19 -5.79 -11.88 40.18
C HIS A 19 -6.12 -11.92 38.68
N VAL A 20 -6.39 -10.76 38.09
CA VAL A 20 -6.74 -10.61 36.67
C VAL A 20 -5.62 -9.88 35.95
N GLN A 21 -5.09 -10.47 34.88
CA GLN A 21 -4.07 -9.86 34.04
C GLN A 21 -4.64 -9.50 32.66
N THR A 22 -4.07 -8.48 32.04
CA THR A 22 -4.41 -8.14 30.66
C THR A 22 -3.75 -9.14 29.70
N ASN A 23 -4.47 -9.55 28.66
CA ASN A 23 -3.90 -10.37 27.61
C ASN A 23 -3.02 -9.51 26.70
N LYS A 24 -1.69 -9.69 26.77
CA LYS A 24 -0.71 -8.97 25.94
C LYS A 24 -0.75 -9.34 24.45
N PHE A 25 -1.28 -10.51 24.11
CA PHE A 25 -1.39 -10.99 22.73
C PHE A 25 -2.75 -10.67 22.09
N PHE A 26 -3.65 -10.00 22.81
CA PHE A 26 -4.95 -9.65 22.28
C PHE A 26 -4.81 -8.54 21.23
N VAL A 27 -4.91 -8.91 19.95
CA VAL A 27 -5.00 -7.96 18.84
C VAL A 27 -6.44 -7.45 18.78
N LYS A 28 -6.63 -6.17 19.10
CA LYS A 28 -7.95 -5.53 18.98
C LYS A 28 -8.39 -5.59 17.51
N PRO A 29 -9.55 -6.20 17.19
CA PRO A 29 -10.07 -6.14 15.84
C PRO A 29 -10.33 -4.66 15.51
N LYS A 30 -9.86 -4.21 14.34
CA LYS A 30 -10.26 -2.90 13.81
C LYS A 30 -11.77 -2.96 13.62
N SER A 31 -12.53 -2.37 14.54
CA SER A 31 -13.97 -2.20 14.33
C SER A 31 -14.11 -1.39 13.05
N GLY A 32 -14.75 -1.94 12.02
CA GLY A 32 -15.04 -1.29 10.74
C GLY A 32 -16.03 -0.14 10.86
N LYS A 33 -16.07 0.56 11.99
CA LYS A 33 -16.68 1.87 12.08
C LYS A 33 -15.71 2.83 11.42
N VAL A 34 -15.91 3.04 10.13
CA VAL A 34 -15.67 4.35 9.51
C VAL A 34 -16.25 5.34 10.50
N ALA A 35 -15.40 6.05 11.22
CA ALA A 35 -15.83 7.24 11.92
C ALA A 35 -16.26 8.18 10.79
N VAL A 36 -17.57 8.18 10.52
CA VAL A 36 -18.20 9.33 9.89
C VAL A 36 -18.17 10.35 10.99
N ASP A 37 -17.05 11.04 11.09
CA ASP A 37 -16.90 12.22 11.91
C ASP A 37 -18.03 13.15 11.46
N ASN A 38 -19.04 13.37 12.30
CA ASN A 38 -20.13 14.32 12.06
C ASN A 38 -19.62 15.79 12.05
N THR A 39 -18.35 16.00 11.71
CA THR A 39 -17.63 17.27 11.75
C THR A 39 -17.39 17.78 10.34
N GLY A 40 -18.39 17.71 9.43
CA GLY A 40 -18.44 18.44 8.16
C GLY A 40 -17.24 18.29 7.20
N LYS A 41 -16.22 17.52 7.54
CA LYS A 41 -15.12 17.11 6.69
C LYS A 41 -15.69 16.00 5.84
N GLY A 42 -16.11 16.37 4.63
CA GLY A 42 -16.40 15.40 3.59
C GLY A 42 -15.29 14.35 3.54
N PHE A 43 -15.66 13.16 3.09
CA PHE A 43 -14.76 12.04 2.82
C PHE A 43 -13.39 12.56 2.38
N GLY A 44 -12.39 12.43 3.25
CA GLY A 44 -11.02 12.82 2.88
C GLY A 44 -10.61 12.06 1.63
N GLU A 45 -9.59 12.54 0.89
CA GLU A 45 -9.10 11.88 -0.34
C GLU A 45 -8.77 10.38 -0.19
N ASP A 46 -8.68 9.88 1.06
CA ASP A 46 -8.41 8.49 1.43
C ASP A 46 -9.64 7.72 1.94
N GLN A 47 -10.81 8.36 2.10
CA GLN A 47 -12.05 7.68 2.49
C GLN A 47 -12.78 7.14 1.24
N GLY A 48 -12.23 6.08 0.67
CA GLY A 48 -12.77 5.42 -0.54
C GLY A 48 -11.82 4.38 -1.12
N THR A 49 -10.59 4.31 -0.61
CA THR A 49 -9.59 3.30 -0.93
C THR A 49 -9.99 1.96 -0.30
N ALA A 50 -10.97 1.26 -0.91
CA ALA A 50 -11.52 -0.03 -0.49
C ALA A 50 -10.41 -1.07 -0.15
N GLY A 51 -9.92 -1.04 1.09
CA GLY A 51 -8.85 -1.91 1.57
C GLY A 51 -7.42 -1.55 1.11
N VAL A 52 -7.19 -0.46 0.38
CA VAL A 52 -5.82 0.03 0.08
C VAL A 52 -5.37 0.91 1.24
N THR A 53 -5.11 0.28 2.38
CA THR A 53 -4.79 0.99 3.63
C THR A 53 -3.45 1.74 3.60
N LYS A 54 -2.62 1.52 2.58
CA LYS A 54 -1.30 2.15 2.41
C LYS A 54 -0.98 2.35 0.92
N LYS A 55 -0.50 3.55 0.57
CA LYS A 55 0.09 3.82 -0.75
C LYS A 55 1.28 2.89 -1.00
N PRO A 56 1.53 2.46 -2.25
CA PRO A 56 2.73 1.71 -2.58
C PRO A 56 3.97 2.55 -2.28
N ASN A 57 5.01 1.92 -1.72
CA ASN A 57 6.30 2.56 -1.53
C ASN A 57 7.18 2.25 -2.74
N LYS A 58 7.63 3.29 -3.45
CA LYS A 58 8.46 3.17 -4.65
C LYS A 58 9.78 2.46 -4.35
N ASP A 59 10.41 2.76 -3.22
CA ASP A 59 11.70 2.17 -2.84
C ASP A 59 11.61 0.64 -2.72
N ILE A 60 10.48 0.14 -2.21
CA ILE A 60 10.25 -1.30 -2.06
C ILE A 60 10.01 -1.96 -3.41
N LEU A 61 9.25 -1.31 -4.30
CA LEU A 61 9.01 -1.81 -5.65
C LEU A 61 10.32 -1.87 -6.46
N ASP A 62 11.16 -0.85 -6.35
CA ASP A 62 12.45 -0.80 -7.04
C ASP A 62 13.44 -1.83 -6.48
N HIS A 63 13.43 -2.04 -5.17
CA HIS A 63 14.23 -3.09 -4.55
C HIS A 63 13.77 -4.49 -5.01
N ASP A 64 12.47 -4.73 -5.06
CA ASP A 64 11.92 -6.00 -5.57
C ASP A 64 12.29 -6.24 -7.03
N ARG A 65 12.25 -5.21 -7.89
CA ARG A 65 12.70 -5.28 -9.28
C ARG A 65 14.18 -5.68 -9.37
N LYS A 66 15.07 -4.96 -8.68
CA LYS A 66 16.51 -5.28 -8.65
C LYS A 66 16.78 -6.69 -8.12
N ARG A 67 16.05 -7.10 -7.08
CA ARG A 67 16.14 -8.46 -6.53
C ARG A 67 15.74 -9.51 -7.56
N GLN A 68 14.71 -9.26 -8.37
CA GLN A 68 14.31 -10.19 -9.45
C GLN A 68 15.41 -10.34 -10.50
N ILE A 69 16.10 -9.25 -10.88
CA ILE A 69 17.22 -9.29 -11.82
C ILE A 69 18.35 -10.15 -11.23
N GLN A 70 18.76 -9.88 -9.99
CA GLN A 70 19.81 -10.64 -9.32
C GLN A 70 19.45 -12.13 -9.20
N LEU A 71 18.21 -12.46 -8.85
CA LEU A 71 17.75 -13.84 -8.79
C LEU A 71 17.86 -14.54 -10.16
N LYS A 72 17.49 -13.88 -11.24
CA LYS A 72 17.62 -14.43 -12.60
C LYS A 72 19.08 -14.68 -12.96
N LEU A 73 19.99 -13.78 -12.57
CA LEU A 73 21.43 -13.93 -12.80
C LEU A 73 22.01 -15.13 -12.03
N VAL A 74 21.67 -15.27 -10.74
CA VAL A 74 22.12 -16.41 -9.92
C VAL A 74 21.60 -17.74 -10.50
N VAL A 75 20.32 -17.79 -10.90
CA VAL A 75 19.75 -18.99 -11.54
C VAL A 75 20.43 -19.29 -12.89
N LEU A 76 20.89 -18.27 -13.61
CA LEU A 76 21.63 -18.44 -14.86
C LEU A 76 23.04 -18.96 -14.59
N GLU A 77 23.72 -18.42 -13.59
CA GLU A 77 25.03 -18.87 -13.12
C GLU A 77 25.00 -20.37 -12.78
N ASP A 78 24.08 -20.78 -11.90
CA ASP A 78 23.90 -22.20 -11.51
C ASP A 78 23.71 -23.10 -12.74
N LYS A 79 22.89 -22.67 -13.71
CA LYS A 79 22.65 -23.43 -14.95
C LYS A 79 23.88 -23.54 -15.83
N LEU A 80 24.74 -22.52 -15.88
CA LEU A 80 25.96 -22.56 -16.67
C LEU A 80 27.02 -23.43 -15.98
N ILE A 81 27.07 -23.41 -14.65
CA ILE A 81 27.93 -24.31 -13.87
C ILE A 81 27.52 -25.76 -14.11
N ASP A 82 26.22 -26.07 -14.03
CA ASP A 82 25.69 -27.43 -14.29
C ASP A 82 25.99 -27.92 -15.72
N GLN A 83 26.09 -26.99 -16.68
CA GLN A 83 26.44 -27.30 -18.07
C GLN A 83 27.96 -27.47 -18.29
N GLY A 84 28.79 -27.20 -17.28
CA GLY A 84 30.24 -27.36 -17.33
C GLY A 84 30.99 -26.25 -18.07
N TYR A 85 30.43 -25.04 -18.13
CA TYR A 85 31.15 -23.88 -18.67
C TYR A 85 32.31 -23.47 -17.75
N THR A 86 33.31 -22.80 -18.32
CA THR A 86 34.42 -22.24 -17.54
C THR A 86 34.03 -20.92 -16.88
N ASP A 87 34.63 -20.59 -15.73
CA ASP A 87 34.34 -19.36 -14.97
C ASP A 87 34.45 -18.08 -15.83
N ALA A 88 35.38 -18.06 -16.79
CA ALA A 88 35.56 -16.94 -17.71
C ALA A 88 34.33 -16.77 -18.64
N GLU A 89 33.86 -17.84 -19.26
CA GLU A 89 32.68 -17.83 -20.14
C GLU A 89 31.39 -17.53 -19.36
N ILE A 90 31.32 -17.99 -18.11
CA ILE A 90 30.20 -17.69 -17.21
C ILE A 90 30.14 -16.19 -16.93
N SER A 91 31.28 -15.56 -16.62
CA SER A 91 31.33 -14.13 -16.32
C SER A 91 30.87 -13.26 -17.51
N GLU A 92 31.31 -13.59 -18.73
CA GLU A 92 30.93 -12.87 -19.94
C GLU A 92 29.42 -12.99 -20.21
N LYS A 93 28.88 -14.21 -20.13
CA LYS A 93 27.43 -14.46 -20.30
C LYS A 93 26.58 -13.79 -19.22
N LEU A 94 27.08 -13.72 -17.98
CA LEU A 94 26.38 -13.02 -16.90
C LEU A 94 26.36 -11.50 -17.11
N GLU A 95 27.45 -10.91 -17.60
CA GLU A 95 27.47 -9.49 -17.95
C GLU A 95 26.50 -9.15 -19.08
N GLU A 96 26.48 -9.97 -20.13
CA GLU A 96 25.52 -9.83 -21.23
C GLU A 96 24.07 -9.98 -20.74
N ALA A 97 23.80 -11.02 -19.96
CA ALA A 97 22.48 -11.26 -19.38
C ALA A 97 22.04 -10.09 -18.47
N ARG A 98 22.96 -9.52 -17.69
CA ARG A 98 22.67 -8.37 -16.85
C ARG A 98 22.28 -7.15 -17.67
N ARG A 99 23.06 -6.81 -18.70
CA ARG A 99 22.74 -5.69 -19.60
C ARG A 99 21.38 -5.88 -20.28
N ASN A 100 21.08 -7.10 -20.73
CA ASN A 100 19.80 -7.41 -21.36
C ASN A 100 18.62 -7.31 -20.39
N LEU A 101 18.78 -7.79 -19.14
CA LEU A 101 17.73 -7.70 -18.12
C LEU A 101 17.50 -6.26 -17.67
N ASP A 102 18.56 -5.47 -17.46
CA ASP A 102 18.46 -4.05 -17.12
C ASP A 102 17.78 -3.26 -18.26
N ALA A 103 18.11 -3.56 -19.52
CA ALA A 103 17.48 -2.92 -20.69
C ALA A 103 16.00 -3.31 -20.85
N ALA A 104 15.65 -4.58 -20.63
CA ALA A 104 14.27 -5.05 -20.67
C ALA A 104 13.42 -4.40 -19.57
N ASP A 105 13.93 -4.30 -18.34
CA ASP A 105 13.20 -3.67 -17.24
C ASP A 105 13.05 -2.14 -17.45
N ALA A 106 14.03 -1.47 -18.06
CA ALA A 106 13.90 -0.06 -18.46
C ALA A 106 12.84 0.17 -19.57
N ALA A 107 12.72 -0.77 -20.51
CA ALA A 107 11.69 -0.72 -21.55
C ALA A 107 10.28 -0.92 -20.99
N GLU A 108 10.13 -1.81 -20.00
CA GLU A 108 8.86 -2.04 -19.29
C GLU A 108 8.42 -0.82 -18.46
N GLU A 109 9.36 -0.06 -17.90
CA GLU A 109 9.04 1.17 -17.15
C GLU A 109 8.52 2.30 -18.05
N SER A 110 9.01 2.38 -19.29
CA SER A 110 8.55 3.39 -20.27
C SER A 110 7.25 3.03 -20.99
N THR A 111 6.87 1.74 -21.01
CA THR A 111 5.63 1.24 -21.65
C THR A 111 4.48 1.15 -20.65
N SER A 112 4.35 2.15 -19.77
CA SER A 112 3.37 2.24 -18.68
C SER A 112 1.91 2.48 -19.15
N GLY A 113 1.46 1.74 -20.17
CA GLY A 113 0.09 1.79 -20.70
C GLY A 113 -0.47 0.45 -21.17
N ALA A 114 0.33 -0.62 -21.28
CA ALA A 114 -0.13 -1.91 -21.78
C ALA A 114 0.53 -3.09 -21.05
N MET A 115 0.27 -3.21 -19.75
CA MET A 115 0.63 -4.40 -18.97
C MET A 115 -0.31 -5.57 -19.30
N ALA A 116 -0.14 -6.18 -20.48
CA ALA A 116 -0.92 -7.35 -20.91
C ALA A 116 -0.08 -8.54 -21.41
N ILE A 117 1.26 -8.46 -21.48
CA ILE A 117 2.03 -9.49 -22.23
C ILE A 117 2.91 -10.42 -21.36
N HIS A 118 3.12 -10.15 -20.06
CA HIS A 118 3.84 -11.08 -19.17
C HIS A 118 3.03 -11.52 -17.92
N VAL A 119 1.74 -11.81 -18.10
CA VAL A 119 0.84 -12.26 -17.00
C VAL A 119 0.91 -13.78 -16.75
N ALA A 120 1.53 -14.58 -17.62
CA ALA A 120 1.49 -16.03 -17.46
C ALA A 120 2.26 -16.57 -16.24
N ASP A 121 3.32 -15.88 -15.77
CA ASP A 121 4.16 -16.38 -14.65
C ASP A 121 4.28 -15.45 -13.44
N ARG A 122 3.84 -14.20 -13.53
CA ARG A 122 3.88 -13.25 -12.40
C ARG A 122 2.59 -13.32 -11.58
N LYS A 123 2.34 -14.46 -10.95
CA LYS A 123 1.40 -14.51 -9.81
C LYS A 123 2.03 -13.67 -8.69
N VAL A 124 1.54 -12.46 -8.48
CA VAL A 124 1.93 -11.63 -7.33
C VAL A 124 1.58 -12.44 -6.07
N SER A 125 2.62 -12.80 -5.31
CA SER A 125 2.43 -13.56 -4.08
C SER A 125 1.63 -12.74 -3.07
N ASP A 126 0.79 -13.39 -2.26
CA ASP A 126 0.01 -12.71 -1.19
C ASP A 126 0.91 -11.93 -0.22
N THR A 127 2.20 -12.28 -0.14
CA THR A 127 3.21 -11.57 0.65
C THR A 127 3.66 -10.22 0.08
N GLN A 128 3.47 -9.96 -1.21
CA GLN A 128 3.93 -8.73 -1.88
C GLN A 128 2.93 -7.58 -1.77
N THR A 129 2.73 -7.10 -0.54
CA THR A 129 1.71 -6.08 -0.20
C THR A 129 1.84 -4.79 -1.03
N HIS A 130 3.07 -4.33 -1.30
CA HIS A 130 3.29 -3.09 -2.07
C HIS A 130 3.00 -3.25 -3.57
N GLN A 131 3.29 -4.42 -4.15
CA GLN A 131 2.94 -4.72 -5.54
C GLN A 131 1.42 -4.81 -5.70
N ILE A 132 0.74 -5.46 -4.75
CA ILE A 132 -0.73 -5.52 -4.70
C ILE A 132 -1.31 -4.11 -4.55
N ALA A 133 -0.73 -3.26 -3.70
CA ALA A 133 -1.17 -1.88 -3.54
C ALA A 133 -1.00 -1.06 -4.83
N ALA A 134 0.15 -1.16 -5.50
CA ALA A 134 0.42 -0.48 -6.77
C ALA A 134 -0.55 -0.93 -7.87
N TRP A 135 -0.81 -2.23 -7.96
CA TRP A 135 -1.77 -2.78 -8.92
C TRP A 135 -3.20 -2.30 -8.62
N LYS A 136 -3.62 -2.32 -7.35
CA LYS A 136 -4.93 -1.81 -6.94
C LYS A 136 -5.07 -0.30 -7.20
N GLU A 137 -4.01 0.48 -7.04
CA GLU A 137 -4.02 1.91 -7.34
C GLU A 137 -4.27 2.14 -8.84
N GLN A 138 -3.59 1.40 -9.72
CA GLN A 138 -3.81 1.47 -11.17
C GLN A 138 -5.24 1.03 -11.55
N GLN A 139 -5.74 -0.06 -10.96
CA GLN A 139 -7.12 -0.51 -11.17
C GLN A 139 -8.14 0.53 -10.72
N LEU A 140 -7.93 1.16 -9.57
CA LEU A 140 -8.81 2.22 -9.08
C LEU A 140 -8.74 3.46 -9.96
N GLU A 141 -7.56 3.80 -10.49
CA GLU A 141 -7.40 4.93 -11.41
C GLU A 141 -8.14 4.68 -12.73
N THR A 142 -7.98 3.50 -13.33
CA THR A 142 -8.75 3.12 -14.54
C THR A 142 -10.26 3.10 -14.27
N PHE A 143 -10.69 2.59 -13.12
CA PHE A 143 -12.10 2.59 -12.72
C PHE A 143 -12.65 4.00 -12.50
N ARG A 144 -11.86 4.87 -11.85
CA ARG A 144 -12.19 6.29 -11.65
C ARG A 144 -12.37 7.01 -12.99
N ALA A 145 -11.46 6.77 -13.94
CA ALA A 145 -11.55 7.31 -15.30
C ALA A 145 -12.81 6.81 -16.03
N ALA A 146 -13.13 5.51 -15.92
CA ALA A 146 -14.34 4.93 -16.53
C ALA A 146 -15.63 5.50 -15.95
N LEU A 147 -15.67 5.81 -14.64
CA LEU A 147 -16.80 6.45 -13.98
C LEU A 147 -16.92 7.95 -14.27
N GLY A 148 -15.95 8.55 -14.98
CA GLY A 148 -15.92 9.99 -15.23
C GLY A 148 -15.69 10.83 -13.98
N ILE A 149 -15.22 10.23 -12.88
CA ILE A 149 -14.86 10.94 -11.65
C ILE A 149 -13.44 11.50 -11.85
N GLY A 150 -13.33 12.49 -12.73
CA GLY A 150 -12.09 13.24 -12.92
C GLY A 150 -11.82 14.14 -11.72
N THR A 151 -10.54 14.45 -11.47
CA THR A 151 -10.05 15.39 -10.44
C THR A 151 -10.63 16.81 -10.55
N SER A 152 -11.46 17.09 -11.57
CA SER A 152 -12.13 18.36 -11.84
C SER A 152 -13.19 18.78 -10.82
N GLU A 153 -13.73 17.86 -10.01
CA GLU A 153 -14.76 18.19 -9.01
C GLU A 153 -14.21 18.99 -7.81
N PHE A 154 -12.88 18.96 -7.55
CA PHE A 154 -12.29 19.58 -6.34
C PHE A 154 -11.82 21.03 -6.51
N ASN A 155 -11.73 21.56 -7.74
CA ASN A 155 -11.24 22.92 -7.98
C ASN A 155 -12.32 24.02 -7.89
N ASN A 156 -13.61 23.67 -7.92
CA ASN A 156 -14.69 24.67 -7.89
C ASN A 156 -15.12 25.09 -6.47
N GLN A 157 -14.79 24.34 -5.42
CA GLN A 157 -15.18 24.71 -4.04
C GLN A 157 -14.25 25.73 -3.38
N LYS A 158 -13.02 25.94 -3.88
CA LYS A 158 -12.07 26.92 -3.31
C LYS A 158 -12.38 28.38 -3.62
N LYS A 159 -13.34 28.70 -4.50
CA LYS A 159 -13.62 30.08 -4.91
C LYS A 159 -14.71 30.82 -4.12
N HIS A 160 -15.45 30.15 -3.22
CA HIS A 160 -16.60 30.77 -2.55
C HIS A 160 -16.42 31.17 -1.09
N SER A 161 -15.24 30.98 -0.47
CA SER A 161 -15.06 31.24 0.98
C SER A 161 -14.28 32.51 1.36
N ASN A 162 -14.06 33.46 0.44
CA ASN A 162 -13.48 34.76 0.78
C ASN A 162 -14.51 35.89 0.58
N THR A 163 -15.41 36.04 1.54
CA THR A 163 -16.13 37.31 1.78
C THR A 163 -15.77 37.78 3.20
N PRO A 164 -14.97 38.83 3.37
CA PRO A 164 -14.74 39.40 4.69
C PRO A 164 -15.96 40.26 5.05
N TYR A 165 -16.67 39.87 6.12
CA TYR A 165 -17.63 40.73 6.80
C TYR A 165 -16.92 41.98 7.33
N SER A 166 -17.27 43.15 6.80
CA SER A 166 -16.88 44.45 7.36
C SER A 166 -17.83 44.83 8.50
N ASN A 167 -17.30 44.90 9.72
CA ASN A 167 -18.00 45.40 10.90
C ASN A 167 -18.40 46.87 10.70
N SER A 168 -19.67 47.17 10.99
CA SER A 168 -20.18 48.53 11.18
C SER A 168 -19.72 49.05 12.54
N GLU A 169 -18.84 50.04 12.55
CA GLU A 169 -18.62 50.91 13.70
C GLU A 169 -19.57 52.12 13.59
N GLU A 170 -20.48 52.13 14.55
CA GLU A 170 -21.42 53.19 14.88
C GLU A 170 -20.65 54.33 15.57
N SER A 171 -20.48 55.46 14.87
CA SER A 171 -20.05 56.72 15.46
C SER A 171 -21.27 57.64 15.60
N GLY A 172 -21.74 57.81 16.83
CA GLY A 172 -22.74 58.81 17.17
C GLY A 172 -22.14 60.21 17.22
N ASP A 173 -22.91 61.17 16.72
CA ASP A 173 -23.04 62.54 17.21
C ASP A 173 -24.50 62.97 16.99
#